data_AF-V4A4L1-F1
#
_entry.id   AF-V4A4L1-F1
#
_cell.length_a   1.000
_cell.length_b   1.000
_cell.length_c   1.000
_cell.angle_alpha   90.00
_cell.angle_beta   90.00
_cell.angle_gamma   90.00
#
_symmetry.space_group_name_H-M   'P 1'
#
loop_
_entity.id
_entity.type
_entity.pdbx_description
1 polymer ?
#
loop_
_entity_poly.entity_id
_entity_poly.type
_entity_poly.pdbx_seq_one_letter_code
_entity_poly.pdbx_strand_id
1 'polypeptide(L)'
;KMNSRVYSKEFVLDIDVGDLSKINIAEFIDEIEDVVGIGNVYAVTKCRPNILQVSIDSKENANKLCDGLIVKDTTYECKFPYSPYTIVSFMDIPSYIEDIVLINKLKVYNIEIEGKIIRHFYDKYETIENGIRHVRCIFPPEVKSLPWAVKLETIHGMKSFRVIHNNQTKVCHKCLQDTHIIANCPKIECRRCHQLGHMANNCMVKYCDICKKIDIKCIC
;
A
#
# COMPACT_ATOMS: atom_id res chain seq x y z
N LYS A 1 -7.20 29.86 -11.58
CA LYS A 1 -6.69 28.59 -12.16
C LYS A 1 -7.40 27.45 -11.43
N MET A 2 -8.33 26.74 -12.09
CA MET A 2 -8.94 25.55 -11.49
C MET A 2 -7.83 24.52 -11.30
N ASN A 3 -7.53 24.17 -10.05
CA ASN A 3 -6.66 23.03 -9.76
C ASN A 3 -7.23 21.81 -10.48
N SER A 4 -6.41 21.12 -11.25
CA SER A 4 -6.81 19.88 -11.92
C SER A 4 -7.24 18.89 -10.84
N ARG A 5 -8.50 18.48 -10.84
CA ARG A 5 -9.01 17.46 -9.91
C ARG A 5 -8.25 16.16 -10.16
N VAL A 6 -7.46 15.72 -9.18
CA VAL A 6 -6.77 14.43 -9.25
C VAL A 6 -7.65 13.41 -8.56
N TYR A 7 -8.14 12.43 -9.32
CA TYR A 7 -8.90 11.33 -8.75
C TYR A 7 -8.02 10.47 -7.83
N SER A 8 -8.45 10.30 -6.59
CA SER A 8 -7.94 9.30 -5.67
C SER A 8 -9.10 8.69 -4.91
N LYS A 9 -9.09 7.36 -4.76
CA LYS A 9 -10.10 6.64 -3.97
C LYS A 9 -10.18 7.14 -2.52
N GLU A 10 -9.05 7.61 -1.98
CA GLU A 10 -8.94 8.14 -0.62
C GLU A 10 -9.64 9.49 -0.42
N PHE A 11 -10.15 10.10 -1.49
CA PHE A 11 -10.88 11.38 -1.46
C PHE A 11 -12.38 11.19 -1.67
N VAL A 12 -12.86 9.95 -1.59
CA VAL A 12 -14.25 9.59 -1.81
C VAL A 12 -14.77 8.84 -0.59
N LEU A 13 -15.95 9.23 -0.13
CA LEU A 13 -16.67 8.61 0.98
C LEU A 13 -18.09 8.23 0.54
N ASP A 14 -18.56 7.11 1.04
CA ASP A 14 -19.96 6.70 0.99
C ASP A 14 -20.59 6.99 2.37
N ILE A 15 -21.71 7.70 2.36
CA ILE A 15 -22.55 7.96 3.54
C ILE A 15 -23.82 7.12 3.37
N ASP A 16 -24.08 6.22 4.32
CA ASP A 16 -25.35 5.49 4.35
C ASP A 16 -26.43 6.34 5.00
N VAL A 17 -27.39 6.77 4.19
CA VAL A 17 -28.51 7.63 4.62
C VAL A 17 -29.83 6.89 4.73
N GLY A 18 -29.84 5.57 4.50
CA GLY A 18 -31.02 4.71 4.56
C GLY A 18 -32.04 4.90 3.43
N ASP A 19 -32.43 6.13 3.11
CA ASP A 19 -33.43 6.45 2.08
C ASP A 19 -33.13 7.79 1.40
N LEU A 20 -32.58 7.75 0.18
CA LEU A 20 -32.19 8.93 -0.59
C LEU A 20 -33.35 9.86 -0.98
N SER A 21 -34.60 9.41 -0.87
CA SER A 21 -35.79 10.22 -1.19
C SER A 21 -36.13 11.21 -0.07
N LYS A 22 -35.68 10.94 1.16
CA LYS A 22 -35.98 11.72 2.36
C LYS A 22 -34.91 12.72 2.75
N ILE A 23 -33.76 12.71 2.05
CA ILE A 23 -32.65 13.61 2.35
C ILE A 23 -32.74 14.92 1.55
N ASN A 24 -32.31 16.01 2.19
CA ASN A 24 -32.04 17.28 1.54
C ASN A 24 -30.53 17.40 1.28
N ILE A 25 -30.13 17.40 0.00
CA ILE A 25 -28.71 17.43 -0.37
C ILE A 25 -28.04 18.73 0.08
N ALA A 26 -28.75 19.86 0.08
CA ALA A 26 -28.17 21.15 0.47
C ALA A 26 -27.70 21.13 1.92
N GLU A 27 -28.52 20.57 2.82
CA GLU A 27 -28.17 20.43 4.24
C GLU A 27 -26.95 19.53 4.44
N PHE A 28 -26.84 18.45 3.67
CA PHE A 28 -25.64 17.62 3.71
C PHE A 28 -24.41 18.39 3.21
N ILE A 29 -24.53 19.18 2.15
CA ILE A 29 -23.41 19.98 1.64
C ILE A 29 -22.96 20.98 2.70
N ASP A 30 -23.89 21.70 3.30
CA ASP A 30 -23.60 22.72 4.32
C ASP A 30 -22.87 22.09 5.52
N GLU A 31 -23.40 21.00 6.09
CA GLU A 31 -22.79 20.30 7.24
C GLU A 31 -21.43 19.65 6.88
N ILE A 32 -21.29 19.11 5.67
CA ILE A 32 -20.00 18.58 5.21
C ILE A 32 -18.99 19.73 5.09
N GLU A 33 -19.36 20.86 4.49
CA GLU A 33 -18.49 22.04 4.38
C GLU A 33 -18.16 22.66 5.74
N ASP A 34 -19.03 22.57 6.74
CA ASP A 34 -18.73 22.98 8.12
C ASP A 34 -17.64 22.10 8.75
N VAL A 35 -17.58 20.80 8.40
CA VAL A 35 -16.54 19.88 8.87
C VAL A 35 -15.22 20.05 8.10
N VAL A 36 -15.28 20.16 6.77
CA VAL A 36 -14.07 20.10 5.93
C VAL A 36 -13.59 21.46 5.40
N GLY A 37 -14.40 22.51 5.54
CA GLY A 37 -14.17 23.84 5.01
C GLY A 37 -14.79 24.06 3.62
N ILE A 38 -15.31 25.28 3.40
CA ILE A 38 -15.96 25.70 2.15
C ILE A 38 -15.00 25.54 0.96
N GLY A 39 -15.50 24.95 -0.13
CA GLY A 39 -14.75 24.73 -1.37
C GLY A 39 -13.90 23.46 -1.40
N ASN A 40 -13.88 22.69 -0.31
CA ASN A 40 -13.18 21.39 -0.25
C ASN A 40 -14.08 20.22 -0.65
N VAL A 41 -15.38 20.45 -0.88
CA VAL A 41 -16.33 19.48 -1.43
C VAL A 41 -16.40 19.64 -2.94
N TYR A 42 -16.04 18.59 -3.68
CA TYR A 42 -16.01 18.62 -5.15
C TYR A 42 -17.28 18.08 -5.80
N ALA A 43 -17.94 17.13 -5.15
CA ALA A 43 -19.20 16.55 -5.60
C ALA A 43 -19.93 15.82 -4.46
N VAL A 44 -21.26 15.87 -4.49
CA VAL A 44 -22.15 15.04 -3.68
C VAL A 44 -23.13 14.36 -4.63
N THR A 45 -23.08 13.03 -4.73
CA THR A 45 -23.77 12.25 -5.76
C THR A 45 -24.62 11.15 -5.16
N LYS A 46 -25.83 10.95 -5.67
CA LYS A 46 -26.71 9.83 -5.33
C LYS A 46 -26.30 8.59 -6.14
N CYS A 47 -25.72 7.56 -5.51
CA CYS A 47 -25.14 6.42 -6.24
C CYS A 47 -25.93 5.11 -6.13
N ARG A 48 -26.41 4.76 -4.92
CA ARG A 48 -27.18 3.54 -4.61
C ARG A 48 -28.42 3.96 -3.82
N PRO A 49 -29.51 3.17 -3.71
CA PRO A 49 -30.77 3.63 -3.08
C PRO A 49 -30.62 4.28 -1.69
N ASN A 50 -29.55 3.93 -0.95
CA ASN A 50 -29.30 4.40 0.40
C ASN A 50 -27.96 5.15 0.54
N ILE A 51 -27.17 5.31 -0.54
CA ILE A 51 -25.80 5.84 -0.45
C ILE A 51 -25.70 7.20 -1.11
N LEU A 52 -25.25 8.18 -0.32
CA LEU A 52 -24.76 9.46 -0.78
C LEU A 52 -23.24 9.41 -0.87
N GLN A 53 -22.68 9.60 -2.05
CA GLN A 53 -21.24 9.59 -2.28
C GLN A 53 -20.70 11.03 -2.29
N VAL A 54 -19.67 11.28 -1.49
CA VAL A 54 -19.03 12.58 -1.34
C VAL A 54 -17.60 12.49 -1.88
N SER A 55 -17.24 13.40 -2.77
CA SER A 55 -15.87 13.59 -3.25
C SER A 55 -15.32 14.90 -2.71
N ILE A 56 -14.12 14.85 -2.13
CA ILE A 56 -13.49 15.99 -1.47
C ILE A 56 -12.04 16.20 -1.95
N ASP A 57 -11.35 17.18 -1.38
CA ASP A 57 -10.03 17.64 -1.80
C ASP A 57 -8.85 16.81 -1.26
N SER A 58 -9.01 16.17 -0.10
CA SER A 58 -7.91 15.52 0.61
C SER A 58 -8.35 14.33 1.48
N LYS A 59 -7.40 13.42 1.75
CA LYS A 59 -7.60 12.28 2.66
C LYS A 59 -7.80 12.72 4.12
N GLU A 60 -7.17 13.81 4.53
CA GLU A 60 -7.32 14.35 5.88
C GLU A 60 -8.77 14.77 6.14
N ASN A 61 -9.37 15.52 5.20
CA ASN A 61 -10.77 15.88 5.27
C ASN A 61 -11.69 14.66 5.19
N ALA A 62 -11.28 13.58 4.51
CA ALA A 62 -12.07 12.35 4.46
C ALA A 62 -12.12 11.70 5.85
N ASN A 63 -10.97 11.64 6.52
CA ASN A 63 -10.88 11.08 7.86
C ASN A 63 -11.72 11.90 8.86
N LYS A 64 -11.74 13.23 8.77
CA LYS A 64 -12.61 14.07 9.62
C LYS A 64 -14.09 13.69 9.52
N LEU A 65 -14.57 13.41 8.31
CA LEU A 65 -15.96 12.97 8.09
C LEU A 65 -16.19 11.54 8.61
N CYS A 66 -15.17 10.66 8.54
CA CYS A 66 -15.23 9.32 9.14
C CYS A 66 -15.28 9.33 10.67
N ASP A 67 -14.76 10.38 11.33
CA ASP A 67 -14.89 10.55 12.79
C ASP A 67 -16.35 10.84 13.22
N GLY A 68 -17.20 11.20 12.25
CA GLY A 68 -18.64 11.36 12.39
C GLY A 68 -19.15 12.58 11.64
N LEU A 69 -20.29 12.44 10.98
CA LEU A 69 -21.03 13.55 10.38
C LEU A 69 -22.38 13.66 11.08
N ILE A 70 -22.75 14.86 11.53
CA ILE A 70 -24.07 15.12 12.11
C ILE A 70 -24.83 16.00 11.12
N VAL A 71 -26.02 15.58 10.73
CA VAL A 71 -26.94 16.40 9.93
C VAL A 71 -28.29 16.38 10.63
N LYS A 72 -28.79 17.56 11.03
CA LYS A 72 -30.07 17.70 11.77
C LYS A 72 -30.18 16.73 12.95
N ASP A 73 -29.21 16.81 13.86
CA ASP A 73 -29.14 15.97 15.07
C ASP A 73 -29.05 14.46 14.83
N THR A 74 -28.88 14.02 13.58
CA THR A 74 -28.70 12.61 13.21
C THR A 74 -27.24 12.37 12.84
N THR A 75 -26.60 11.43 13.52
CA THR A 75 -25.24 11.00 13.17
C THR A 75 -25.28 10.01 12.01
N TYR A 76 -24.49 10.28 10.99
CA TYR A 76 -24.31 9.43 9.82
C TYR A 76 -22.90 8.83 9.82
N GLU A 77 -22.83 7.56 9.45
CA GLU A 77 -21.57 6.84 9.34
C GLU A 77 -20.98 7.05 7.93
N CYS A 78 -19.80 7.68 7.88
CA CYS A 78 -19.07 7.88 6.63
C CYS A 78 -18.01 6.78 6.47
N LYS A 79 -17.98 6.10 5.33
CA LYS A 79 -17.03 5.02 5.04
C LYS A 79 -16.33 5.24 3.72
N PHE A 80 -15.06 4.83 3.64
CA PHE A 80 -14.41 4.70 2.34
C PHE A 80 -15.11 3.61 1.51
N PRO A 81 -15.41 3.85 0.22
CA PRO A 81 -16.07 2.88 -0.65
C PRO A 81 -15.14 1.71 -1.07
N TYR A 82 -13.89 1.72 -0.58
CA TYR A 82 -12.93 0.67 -0.81
C TYR A 82 -12.55 0.01 0.51
N SER A 83 -12.34 -1.29 0.45
CA SER A 83 -11.74 -2.03 1.56
C SER A 83 -10.32 -1.51 1.83
N PRO A 84 -9.96 -1.13 3.07
CA PRO A 84 -8.56 -0.84 3.41
C PRO A 84 -7.70 -2.10 3.30
N TYR A 85 -8.34 -3.26 3.26
CA TYR A 85 -7.68 -4.54 3.19
C TYR A 85 -7.20 -4.88 1.80
N THR A 86 -5.94 -5.26 1.75
CA THR A 86 -5.28 -5.87 0.60
C THR A 86 -5.07 -7.34 0.89
N ILE A 87 -5.57 -8.21 0.02
CA ILE A 87 -5.27 -9.64 0.10
C ILE A 87 -3.90 -9.86 -0.54
N VAL A 88 -2.97 -10.38 0.23
CA VAL A 88 -1.63 -10.75 -0.22
C VAL A 88 -1.55 -12.27 -0.33
N SER A 89 -1.32 -12.75 -1.54
CA SER A 89 -1.16 -14.16 -1.88
C SER A 89 0.30 -14.48 -2.18
N PHE A 90 0.85 -15.44 -1.46
CA PHE A 90 2.13 -16.07 -1.73
C PHE A 90 1.91 -17.32 -2.58
N MET A 91 2.64 -17.43 -3.67
CA MET A 91 2.48 -18.51 -4.63
C MET A 91 3.62 -19.52 -4.48
N ASP A 92 3.28 -20.79 -4.71
CA ASP A 92 4.23 -21.89 -4.82
C ASP A 92 5.10 -22.07 -3.57
N ILE A 93 4.53 -21.80 -2.38
CA ILE A 93 5.20 -21.91 -1.09
C ILE A 93 5.28 -23.38 -0.68
N PRO A 94 6.49 -23.92 -0.43
CA PRO A 94 6.65 -25.26 0.10
C PRO A 94 5.95 -25.42 1.47
N SER A 95 5.27 -26.55 1.67
CA SER A 95 4.46 -26.81 2.87
C SER A 95 5.23 -26.67 4.18
N TYR A 96 6.53 -27.04 4.18
CA TYR A 96 7.42 -26.94 5.34
C TYR A 96 7.77 -25.51 5.76
N ILE A 97 7.56 -24.50 4.90
CA ILE A 97 7.75 -23.11 5.30
C ILE A 97 6.62 -22.75 6.25
N GLU A 98 6.94 -22.24 7.43
CA GLU A 98 5.94 -21.86 8.43
C GLU A 98 5.29 -20.51 8.09
N ASP A 99 4.04 -20.33 8.53
CA ASP A 99 3.28 -19.11 8.25
C ASP A 99 3.91 -17.87 8.91
N ILE A 100 4.60 -18.06 10.04
CA ILE A 100 5.33 -16.98 10.72
C ILE A 100 6.43 -16.39 9.84
N VAL A 101 7.05 -17.18 8.96
CA VAL A 101 8.08 -16.69 8.02
C VAL A 101 7.47 -15.70 7.03
N LEU A 102 6.28 -15.98 6.53
CA LEU A 102 5.55 -15.11 5.60
C LEU A 102 5.06 -13.84 6.31
N ILE A 103 4.53 -13.98 7.53
CA ILE A 103 4.11 -12.84 8.37
C ILE A 103 5.31 -11.93 8.65
N ASN A 104 6.43 -12.48 9.10
CA ASN A 104 7.64 -11.71 9.36
C ASN A 104 8.15 -11.02 8.10
N LYS A 105 8.00 -11.65 6.92
CA LYS A 105 8.38 -11.02 5.66
C LYS A 105 7.53 -9.79 5.34
N LEU A 106 6.22 -9.82 5.62
CA LEU A 106 5.35 -8.67 5.43
C LEU A 106 5.62 -7.56 6.45
N LYS A 107 5.91 -7.93 7.70
CA LYS A 107 6.28 -6.97 8.76
C LYS A 107 7.54 -6.16 8.44
N VAL A 108 8.49 -6.70 7.67
CA VAL A 108 9.67 -5.95 7.18
C VAL A 108 9.26 -4.75 6.32
N TYR A 109 8.08 -4.78 5.71
CA TYR A 109 7.51 -3.68 4.92
C TYR A 109 6.52 -2.82 5.73
N ASN A 110 6.49 -2.95 7.05
CA ASN A 110 5.52 -2.29 7.93
C ASN A 110 4.05 -2.60 7.57
N ILE A 111 3.80 -3.74 6.92
CA ILE A 111 2.44 -4.17 6.59
C ILE A 111 1.79 -4.79 7.83
N GLU A 112 0.63 -4.28 8.19
CA GLU A 112 -0.19 -4.83 9.26
C GLU A 112 -0.94 -6.08 8.76
N ILE A 113 -1.00 -7.11 9.60
CA ILE A 113 -1.62 -8.39 9.29
C ILE A 113 -2.98 -8.45 9.99
N GLU A 114 -4.05 -8.58 9.22
CA GLU A 114 -5.38 -8.82 9.75
C GLU A 114 -5.73 -10.31 9.62
N GLY A 115 -5.78 -10.99 10.76
CA GLY A 115 -6.17 -12.41 10.84
C GLY A 115 -5.03 -13.39 10.56
N LYS A 116 -5.40 -14.63 10.26
CA LYS A 116 -4.46 -15.75 10.05
C LYS A 116 -4.15 -15.96 8.56
N ILE A 117 -3.01 -16.59 8.29
CA ILE A 117 -2.73 -17.12 6.96
C ILE A 117 -3.75 -18.22 6.64
N ILE A 118 -4.34 -18.13 5.45
CA ILE A 118 -5.22 -19.13 4.88
C ILE A 118 -4.43 -19.90 3.83
N ARG A 119 -4.30 -21.21 4.05
CA ARG A 119 -3.69 -22.15 3.12
C ARG A 119 -4.75 -22.68 2.16
N HIS A 120 -4.40 -22.76 0.88
CA HIS A 120 -5.26 -23.34 -0.14
C HIS A 120 -4.90 -24.80 -0.38
N PHE A 121 -5.91 -25.57 -0.75
CA PHE A 121 -5.84 -27.00 -1.00
C PHE A 121 -6.30 -27.28 -2.42
N TYR A 122 -5.99 -28.45 -2.97
CA TYR A 122 -6.54 -28.85 -4.26
C TYR A 122 -8.03 -29.14 -4.14
N ASP A 123 -8.84 -28.68 -5.10
CA ASP A 123 -10.30 -28.83 -5.09
C ASP A 123 -10.76 -30.28 -4.90
N LYS A 124 -10.01 -31.25 -5.44
CA LYS A 124 -10.29 -32.69 -5.30
C LYS A 124 -9.67 -33.34 -4.07
N TYR A 125 -8.74 -32.67 -3.41
CA TYR A 125 -7.97 -33.21 -2.29
C TYR A 125 -7.86 -32.16 -1.17
N GLU A 126 -8.92 -32.06 -0.37
CA GLU A 126 -9.09 -31.01 0.66
C GLU A 126 -8.01 -30.99 1.75
N THR A 127 -7.23 -32.06 1.89
CA THR A 127 -6.12 -32.17 2.86
C THR A 127 -4.74 -31.93 2.26
N ILE A 128 -4.63 -31.78 0.93
CA ILE A 128 -3.36 -31.59 0.22
C ILE A 128 -3.21 -30.12 -0.17
N GLU A 129 -2.26 -29.42 0.46
CA GLU A 129 -1.95 -28.02 0.15
C GLU A 129 -1.49 -27.85 -1.30
N ASN A 130 -1.96 -26.80 -1.98
CA ASN A 130 -1.59 -26.50 -3.35
C ASN A 130 -0.44 -25.47 -3.47
N GLY A 131 0.14 -25.07 -2.34
CA GLY A 131 1.25 -24.11 -2.26
C GLY A 131 0.83 -22.64 -2.32
N ILE A 132 -0.46 -22.33 -2.48
CA ILE A 132 -0.97 -20.96 -2.37
C ILE A 132 -1.34 -20.68 -0.92
N ARG A 133 -0.86 -19.56 -0.41
CA ARG A 133 -1.26 -19.04 0.91
C ARG A 133 -1.61 -17.59 0.78
N HIS A 134 -2.69 -17.16 1.43
CA HIS A 134 -3.05 -15.76 1.42
C HIS A 134 -3.36 -15.26 2.82
N VAL A 135 -3.21 -13.96 2.98
CA VAL A 135 -3.53 -13.27 4.22
C VAL A 135 -4.05 -11.89 3.89
N ARG A 136 -4.93 -11.40 4.75
CA ARG A 136 -5.49 -10.07 4.64
C ARG A 136 -4.57 -9.10 5.37
N CYS A 137 -4.30 -7.96 4.74
CA CYS A 137 -3.31 -7.00 5.22
C CYS A 137 -3.83 -5.57 5.10
N ILE A 138 -3.28 -4.67 5.91
CA ILE A 138 -3.43 -3.23 5.72
C ILE A 138 -2.06 -2.68 5.31
N PHE A 139 -2.00 -2.04 4.16
CA PHE A 139 -0.78 -1.43 3.65
C PHE A 139 -0.66 -0.03 4.24
N PRO A 140 0.51 0.34 4.79
CA PRO A 140 0.71 1.70 5.26
C PRO A 140 0.78 2.66 4.05
N PRO A 141 0.46 3.96 4.21
CA PRO A 141 0.35 4.91 3.10
C PRO A 141 1.60 5.01 2.21
N GLU A 142 2.79 4.79 2.78
CA GLU A 142 4.06 4.83 2.07
C GLU A 142 4.35 3.59 1.21
N VAL A 143 3.62 2.49 1.42
CA VAL A 143 3.76 1.25 0.66
C VAL A 143 2.62 1.15 -0.36
N LYS A 144 2.90 1.59 -1.59
CA LYS A 144 1.95 1.48 -2.69
C LYS A 144 1.75 0.03 -3.16
N SER A 145 2.83 -0.75 -3.15
CA SER A 145 2.82 -2.11 -3.67
C SER A 145 3.99 -2.93 -3.12
N LEU A 146 3.84 -4.26 -3.11
CA LEU A 146 4.91 -5.20 -2.85
C LEU A 146 5.71 -5.53 -4.11
N PRO A 147 7.00 -5.90 -3.97
CA PRO A 147 7.76 -6.46 -5.08
C PRO A 147 7.07 -7.69 -5.65
N TRP A 148 7.28 -7.97 -6.95
CA TRP A 148 6.71 -9.14 -7.63
C TRP A 148 7.04 -10.48 -6.93
N ALA A 149 8.19 -10.53 -6.27
CA ALA A 149 8.63 -11.71 -5.54
C ALA A 149 9.38 -11.34 -4.27
N VAL A 150 9.25 -12.18 -3.25
CA VAL A 150 10.01 -12.11 -2.01
C VAL A 150 11.03 -13.24 -1.95
N LYS A 151 12.18 -12.96 -1.33
CA LYS A 151 13.18 -13.98 -1.05
C LYS A 151 12.93 -14.61 0.31
N LEU A 152 12.87 -15.93 0.34
CA LEU A 152 12.75 -16.77 1.53
C LEU A 152 13.88 -17.79 1.56
N GLU A 153 14.34 -18.12 2.75
CA GLU A 153 15.28 -19.22 2.96
C GLU A 153 14.54 -20.56 2.85
N THR A 154 15.17 -21.53 2.20
CA THR A 154 14.63 -22.87 1.97
C THR A 154 15.72 -23.90 2.25
N ILE A 155 15.37 -25.18 2.26
CA ILE A 155 16.34 -26.28 2.34
C ILE A 155 17.34 -26.28 1.17
N HIS A 156 17.04 -25.58 0.07
CA HIS A 156 17.92 -25.39 -1.09
C HIS A 156 18.54 -23.98 -1.15
N GLY A 157 18.62 -23.31 -0.01
CA GLY A 157 19.11 -21.94 0.12
C GLY A 157 18.06 -20.88 -0.21
N MET A 158 18.51 -19.65 -0.45
CA MET A 158 17.62 -18.50 -0.69
C MET A 158 16.91 -18.63 -2.06
N LYS A 159 15.58 -18.71 -2.06
CA LYS A 159 14.74 -18.79 -3.27
C LYS A 159 13.78 -17.62 -3.35
N SER A 160 13.31 -17.31 -4.56
CA SER A 160 12.35 -16.22 -4.81
C SER A 160 10.97 -16.80 -5.05
N PHE A 161 9.97 -16.29 -4.33
CA PHE A 161 8.58 -16.71 -4.40
C PHE A 161 7.71 -15.55 -4.81
N ARG A 162 6.77 -15.80 -5.73
CA ARG A 162 5.89 -14.76 -6.25
C ARG A 162 4.89 -14.33 -5.20
N VAL A 163 4.64 -13.02 -5.14
CA VAL A 163 3.67 -12.40 -4.24
C VAL A 163 2.71 -11.56 -5.07
N ILE A 164 1.43 -11.83 -4.90
CA ILE A 164 0.34 -11.21 -5.66
C ILE A 164 -0.56 -10.45 -4.70
N HIS A 165 -0.95 -9.24 -5.07
CA HIS A 165 -2.01 -8.52 -4.37
C HIS A 165 -2.82 -7.63 -5.32
N ASN A 166 -3.98 -7.16 -4.84
CA ASN A 166 -4.83 -6.28 -5.63
C ASN A 166 -4.12 -4.94 -5.91
N ASN A 167 -4.26 -4.41 -7.13
CA ASN A 167 -3.61 -3.16 -7.57
C ASN A 167 -2.08 -3.19 -7.54
N GLN A 168 -1.46 -4.37 -7.66
CA GLN A 168 0.00 -4.48 -7.68
C GLN A 168 0.60 -3.74 -8.87
N THR A 169 1.60 -2.91 -8.59
CA THR A 169 2.34 -2.11 -9.56
C THR A 169 3.83 -2.40 -9.44
N LYS A 170 4.59 -2.12 -10.51
CA LYS A 170 6.03 -2.35 -10.49
C LYS A 170 6.70 -1.33 -9.57
N VAL A 171 7.35 -1.81 -8.52
CA VAL A 171 8.08 -0.98 -7.56
C VAL A 171 9.54 -1.41 -7.41
N CYS A 172 10.37 -0.50 -6.92
CA CYS A 172 11.74 -0.79 -6.55
C CYS A 172 11.80 -1.81 -5.41
N HIS A 173 12.50 -2.92 -5.61
CA HIS A 173 12.60 -4.00 -4.59
C HIS A 173 13.36 -3.59 -3.32
N LYS A 174 14.04 -2.43 -3.31
CA LYS A 174 14.79 -1.92 -2.15
C LYS A 174 14.01 -0.88 -1.34
N CYS A 175 13.22 -0.03 -1.99
CA CYS A 175 12.56 1.11 -1.32
C CYS A 175 11.06 1.25 -1.63
N LEU A 176 10.50 0.35 -2.43
CA LEU A 176 9.09 0.26 -2.80
C LEU A 176 8.51 1.48 -3.54
N GLN A 177 9.36 2.39 -4.00
CA GLN A 177 8.96 3.50 -4.87
C GLN A 177 8.71 3.01 -6.29
N ASP A 178 7.70 3.58 -6.95
CA ASP A 178 7.31 3.32 -8.34
C ASP A 178 8.12 4.12 -9.37
N THR A 179 8.89 5.12 -8.92
CA THR A 179 9.63 6.05 -9.79
C THR A 179 10.87 5.46 -10.45
N HIS A 180 11.38 4.32 -9.97
CA HIS A 180 12.63 3.76 -10.45
C HIS A 180 12.71 2.24 -10.23
N ILE A 181 13.62 1.59 -10.97
CA ILE A 181 14.00 0.20 -10.75
C ILE A 181 15.13 0.11 -9.72
N ILE A 182 15.32 -1.08 -9.12
CA ILE A 182 16.35 -1.32 -8.11
C ILE A 182 17.74 -0.82 -8.55
N ALA A 183 18.14 -0.98 -9.81
CA ALA A 183 19.44 -0.54 -10.32
C ALA A 183 19.72 0.97 -10.12
N ASN A 184 18.66 1.80 -10.11
CA ASN A 184 18.74 3.25 -9.96
C ASN A 184 18.25 3.70 -8.57
N CYS A 185 18.23 2.80 -7.59
CA CYS A 185 17.67 3.12 -6.29
C CYS A 185 18.60 4.00 -5.46
N PRO A 186 18.12 5.17 -4.98
CA PRO A 186 18.93 6.07 -4.15
C PRO A 186 19.33 5.42 -2.81
N LYS A 187 18.60 4.40 -2.36
CA LYS A 187 18.83 3.68 -1.09
C LYS A 187 19.73 2.45 -1.23
N ILE A 188 20.32 2.20 -2.41
CA ILE A 188 21.32 1.13 -2.55
C ILE A 188 22.67 1.62 -2.08
N GLU A 189 23.31 0.83 -1.23
CA GLU A 189 24.69 1.02 -0.83
C GLU A 189 25.63 0.31 -1.82
N CYS A 190 26.60 1.05 -2.33
CA CYS A 190 27.63 0.54 -3.21
C CYS A 190 28.64 -0.32 -2.42
N ARG A 191 28.81 -1.60 -2.79
CA ARG A 191 29.77 -2.50 -2.13
C ARG A 191 31.25 -2.12 -2.29
N ARG A 192 31.57 -1.20 -3.20
CA ARG A 192 32.94 -0.72 -3.43
C ARG A 192 33.28 0.47 -2.52
N CYS A 193 32.43 1.50 -2.56
CA CYS A 193 32.71 2.77 -1.87
C CYS A 193 31.84 3.03 -0.63
N HIS A 194 30.87 2.16 -0.35
CA HIS A 194 29.89 2.29 0.73
C HIS A 194 29.02 3.55 0.68
N GLN A 195 29.02 4.24 -0.47
CA GLN A 195 28.12 5.38 -0.70
C GLN A 195 26.77 4.91 -1.24
N LEU A 196 25.73 5.69 -0.94
CA LEU A 196 24.37 5.43 -1.41
C LEU A 196 24.17 5.92 -2.85
N GLY A 197 23.16 5.36 -3.51
CA GLY A 197 22.61 5.86 -4.77
C GLY A 197 23.19 5.28 -6.05
N HIS A 198 24.07 4.28 -5.95
CA HIS A 198 24.55 3.54 -7.12
C HIS A 198 25.00 2.12 -6.77
N MET A 199 24.99 1.24 -7.78
CA MET A 199 25.55 -0.12 -7.66
C MET A 199 27.06 -0.13 -7.90
N ALA A 200 27.75 -1.15 -7.38
CA ALA A 200 29.20 -1.33 -7.53
C ALA A 200 29.70 -1.30 -8.99
N ASN A 201 28.89 -1.79 -9.94
CA ASN A 201 29.24 -1.79 -11.36
C ASN A 201 29.28 -0.37 -11.96
N ASN A 202 28.50 0.56 -11.41
CA ASN A 202 28.44 1.96 -11.84
C ASN A 202 29.28 2.87 -10.92
N CYS A 203 30.09 2.28 -10.04
CA CYS A 203 30.95 3.03 -9.14
C CYS A 203 32.16 3.58 -9.90
N MET A 204 32.28 4.91 -9.95
CA MET A 204 33.41 5.61 -10.57
C MET A 204 34.59 5.85 -9.62
N VAL A 205 34.51 5.33 -8.40
CA VAL A 205 35.57 5.48 -7.39
C VAL A 205 36.79 4.64 -7.79
N LYS A 206 37.94 5.30 -7.87
CA LYS A 206 39.25 4.67 -8.09
C LYS A 206 39.90 4.31 -6.75
N TYR A 207 40.72 3.27 -6.78
CA TYR A 207 41.49 2.81 -5.62
C TYR A 207 42.97 3.09 -5.85
N CYS A 208 43.66 3.51 -4.80
CA CYS A 208 45.08 3.78 -4.85
C CYS A 208 45.85 2.49 -5.12
N ASP A 209 46.80 2.55 -6.06
CA ASP A 209 47.61 1.39 -6.43
C ASP A 209 48.52 0.90 -5.31
N ILE A 210 48.89 1.80 -4.39
CA ILE A 210 49.82 1.52 -3.28
C ILE A 210 49.07 0.97 -2.05
N CYS A 211 48.08 1.71 -1.54
CA CYS A 211 47.44 1.36 -0.25
C CYS A 211 46.06 0.70 -0.41
N LYS A 212 45.54 0.58 -1.63
CA LYS A 212 44.22 0.01 -1.97
C LYS A 212 43.06 0.68 -1.23
N LYS A 213 43.24 1.90 -0.69
CA LYS A 213 42.14 2.74 -0.21
C LYS A 213 41.52 3.49 -1.38
N ILE A 214 40.27 3.90 -1.21
CA ILE A 214 39.57 4.83 -2.11
C ILE A 214 40.44 6.08 -2.27
N ASP A 215 40.68 6.54 -3.51
CA ASP A 215 41.59 7.67 -3.82
C ASP A 215 41.27 8.91 -2.98
N ILE A 216 39.98 9.23 -2.80
CA ILE A 216 39.51 10.37 -2.01
C ILE A 216 39.83 10.26 -0.51
N LYS A 217 40.26 9.09 -0.04
CA LYS A 217 40.65 8.77 1.35
C LYS A 217 42.12 8.33 1.47
N CYS A 218 42.90 8.38 0.39
CA CYS A 218 44.35 8.08 0.39
C CYS A 218 45.14 9.37 0.71
N ILE A 219 46.21 9.20 1.50
CA ILE A 219 47.20 10.23 1.84
C ILE A 219 48.62 9.84 1.36
N CYS A 220 48.65 8.77 0.58
CA CYS A 220 49.65 8.48 -0.41
C CYS A 220 49.45 9.46 -1.59
#